data_AF-A0A1B4V0S1-F1
#
_entry.id   AF-A0A1B4V0S1-F1
#
_cell.length_a   1.000
_cell.length_b   1.000
_cell.length_c   1.000
_cell.angle_alpha   90.00
_cell.angle_beta   90.00
_cell.angle_gamma   90.00
#
_symmetry.space_group_name_H-M   'P 1'
#
loop_
_entity.id
_entity.type
_entity.pdbx_description
1 polymer ?
#
loop_
_entity_poly.entity_id
_entity_poly.type
_entity_poly.pdbx_seq_one_letter_code
_entity_poly.pdbx_strand_id
1 'polypeptide(L)'
;MRLLSAAEKEVFREATGRDAPGCVVQRWPWWWRDFRGLALGTVILVKDDSDRALVCHEAVHVAQFLADPVRFWFRYVAELARAGYVRNRYEREAAAVEAAARDIVTPPPGRS
;
A
#
# COMPACT_ATOMS: atom_id res chain seq x y z
N MET A 1 13.78 10.51 0.79
CA MET A 1 13.41 9.08 0.79
C MET A 1 13.72 8.50 2.15
N ARG A 2 12.89 7.58 2.64
CA ARG A 2 13.12 6.82 3.88
C ARG A 2 12.70 5.37 3.67
N LEU A 3 13.18 4.45 4.50
CA LEU A 3 12.61 3.11 4.57
C LEU A 3 11.28 3.15 5.34
N LEU A 4 10.51 2.06 5.26
CA LEU A 4 9.44 1.81 6.24
C LEU A 4 10.02 1.83 7.66
N SER A 5 9.38 2.60 8.53
CA SER A 5 9.67 2.65 9.96
C SER A 5 9.31 1.32 10.63
N ALA A 6 9.85 1.06 11.83
CA ALA A 6 9.49 -0.13 12.59
C ALA A 6 7.98 -0.22 12.87
N ALA A 7 7.34 0.92 13.17
CA ALA A 7 5.89 0.97 13.40
C ALA A 7 5.08 0.61 12.15
N GLU A 8 5.45 1.12 10.97
CA GLU A 8 4.77 0.76 9.71
C GLU A 8 4.95 -0.72 9.37
N LYS A 9 6.15 -1.28 9.62
CA LYS A 9 6.40 -2.71 9.43
C LYS A 9 5.56 -3.57 10.36
N GLU A 10 5.39 -3.15 11.61
CA GLU A 10 4.57 -3.87 12.58
C GLU A 10 3.08 -3.82 12.21
N VAL A 11 2.55 -2.64 11.87
CA VAL A 11 1.17 -2.49 11.40
C VAL A 11 0.91 -3.35 10.16
N PHE A 12 1.85 -3.36 9.21
CA PHE A 12 1.74 -4.21 8.02
C PHE A 12 1.72 -5.70 8.40
N ARG A 13 2.60 -6.12 9.32
CA ARG A 13 2.66 -7.51 9.77
C ARG A 13 1.38 -7.93 10.47
N GLU A 14 0.85 -7.10 11.35
CA GLU A 14 -0.40 -7.37 12.05
C GLU A 14 -1.59 -7.44 11.08
N ALA A 15 -1.66 -6.51 10.10
CA ALA A 15 -2.74 -6.48 9.11
C ALA A 15 -2.71 -7.64 8.10
N THR A 16 -1.54 -8.21 7.81
CA THR A 16 -1.37 -9.19 6.72
C THR A 16 -0.90 -10.57 7.16
N GLY A 17 -0.34 -10.70 8.37
CA GLY A 17 0.39 -11.88 8.83
C GLY A 17 1.73 -12.12 8.14
N ARG A 18 2.26 -11.14 7.37
CA ARG A 18 3.50 -11.27 6.58
C ARG A 18 4.48 -10.16 6.93
N ASP A 19 5.78 -10.41 6.73
CA ASP A 19 6.76 -9.33 6.83
C ASP A 19 6.58 -8.29 5.72
N ALA A 20 6.74 -7.02 6.09
CA ALA A 20 6.66 -5.92 5.14
C ALA A 20 7.77 -6.02 4.08
N PRO A 21 7.47 -5.70 2.81
CA PRO A 21 8.47 -5.76 1.75
C PRO A 21 9.58 -4.71 1.95
N GLY A 22 10.75 -4.97 1.37
CA GLY A 22 11.80 -3.98 1.25
C GLY A 22 11.39 -2.87 0.28
N CYS A 23 11.04 -1.69 0.79
CA CYS A 23 10.68 -0.54 -0.03
C CYS A 23 11.12 0.79 0.60
N VAL A 24 11.18 1.83 -0.24
CA VAL A 24 11.43 3.20 0.16
C VAL A 24 10.18 4.05 -0.01
N VAL A 25 9.88 4.89 0.97
CA VAL A 25 8.81 5.87 0.95
C VAL A 25 9.40 7.24 0.58
N GLN A 26 8.76 7.92 -0.36
CA GLN A 26 9.10 9.25 -0.79
C GLN A 26 7.86 10.11 -0.84
N ARG A 27 7.92 11.27 -0.20
CA ARG A 27 6.89 12.30 -0.39
C ARG A 27 6.96 12.81 -1.82
N TRP A 28 5.87 12.69 -2.53
CA TRP A 28 5.75 13.18 -3.89
C TRP A 28 5.42 14.69 -3.90
N PRO A 29 5.90 15.47 -4.87
CA PRO A 29 5.55 16.88 -4.98
C PRO A 29 4.04 17.03 -5.19
N TRP A 30 3.38 17.67 -4.23
CA TRP A 30 1.91 17.84 -4.19
C TRP A 30 1.32 18.64 -5.36
N TRP A 31 2.15 19.35 -6.13
CA TRP A 31 1.74 20.13 -7.31
C TRP A 31 1.72 19.32 -8.62
N TRP A 32 2.19 18.07 -8.61
CA TRP A 32 2.26 17.23 -9.81
C TRP A 32 1.38 15.99 -9.71
N ARG A 33 0.18 16.05 -10.33
CA ARG A 33 -0.89 15.02 -10.33
C ARG A 33 -1.44 14.69 -8.93
N ASP A 34 -2.76 14.74 -8.79
CA ASP A 34 -3.42 14.53 -7.49
C ASP A 34 -3.70 13.05 -7.22
N PHE A 35 -2.65 12.29 -6.86
CA PHE A 35 -2.81 10.92 -6.34
C PHE A 35 -2.48 10.87 -4.84
N ARG A 36 -3.18 10.00 -4.10
CA ARG A 36 -2.93 9.79 -2.67
C ARG A 36 -1.61 9.03 -2.45
N GLY A 37 -1.47 7.91 -3.16
CA GLY A 37 -0.28 7.07 -3.16
C GLY A 37 -0.07 6.39 -4.52
N LEU A 38 1.16 5.93 -4.75
CA LEU A 38 1.56 5.15 -5.92
C LEU A 38 2.78 4.29 -5.58
N ALA A 39 2.64 2.98 -5.69
CA ALA A 39 3.76 2.05 -5.72
C ALA A 39 4.35 1.93 -7.15
N LEU A 40 5.66 2.14 -7.26
CA LEU A 40 6.44 1.95 -8.47
C LEU A 40 7.63 1.02 -8.18
N GLY A 41 7.44 -0.27 -8.44
CA GLY A 41 8.45 -1.28 -8.10
C GLY A 41 8.63 -1.36 -6.58
N THR A 42 9.81 -0.95 -6.08
CA THR A 42 10.13 -0.90 -4.65
C THR A 42 10.06 0.51 -4.06
N VAL A 43 9.52 1.48 -4.81
CA VAL A 43 9.35 2.86 -4.37
C VAL A 43 7.87 3.15 -4.12
N ILE A 44 7.54 3.69 -2.97
CA ILE A 44 6.23 4.20 -2.60
C ILE A 44 6.28 5.72 -2.67
N LEU A 45 5.41 6.29 -3.49
CA LEU A 45 5.22 7.74 -3.63
C LEU A 45 3.92 8.10 -2.91
N VAL A 46 3.96 9.02 -1.95
CA VAL A 46 2.77 9.45 -1.20
C VAL A 46 2.70 10.96 -1.07
N LYS A 47 1.48 11.50 -1.01
CA LYS A 47 1.26 12.94 -0.75
C LYS A 47 1.57 13.30 0.71
N ASP A 48 1.14 12.43 1.62
CA ASP A 48 1.35 12.54 3.06
C ASP A 48 1.93 11.21 3.57
N ASP A 49 3.18 11.24 4.04
CA ASP A 49 3.87 10.05 4.57
C ASP A 49 3.62 9.83 6.06
N SER A 50 2.70 10.59 6.67
CA SER A 50 2.18 10.34 8.02
C SER A 50 0.95 9.43 8.03
N ASP A 51 0.25 9.25 6.90
CA ASP A 51 -0.86 8.30 6.74
C ASP A 51 -0.31 6.87 6.63
N ARG A 52 -0.07 6.25 7.80
CA ARG A 52 0.47 4.89 7.89
C ARG A 52 -0.42 3.84 7.23
N ALA A 53 -1.74 4.03 7.23
CA ALA A 53 -2.67 3.10 6.61
C ALA A 53 -2.50 3.13 5.08
N LEU A 54 -2.39 4.33 4.50
CA LEU A 54 -2.06 4.49 3.08
C LEU A 54 -0.66 3.94 2.74
N VAL A 55 0.34 4.15 3.60
CA VAL A 55 1.67 3.55 3.37
C VAL A 55 1.59 2.01 3.34
N CYS A 56 0.77 1.40 4.20
CA CYS A 56 0.55 -0.05 4.17
C CYS A 56 -0.18 -0.50 2.90
N HIS A 57 -1.16 0.27 2.42
CA HIS A 57 -1.80 0.05 1.12
C HIS A 57 -0.77 -0.06 -0.01
N GLU A 58 0.10 0.94 -0.14
CA GLU A 58 1.12 0.97 -1.19
C GLU A 58 2.16 -0.15 -1.01
N ALA A 59 2.49 -0.51 0.23
CA ALA A 59 3.36 -1.64 0.51
C ALA A 59 2.78 -2.98 0.04
N VAL A 60 1.45 -3.16 0.03
CA VAL A 60 0.82 -4.35 -0.58
C VAL A 60 1.13 -4.41 -2.07
N HIS A 61 1.04 -3.30 -2.80
CA HIS A 61 1.40 -3.28 -4.22
C HIS A 61 2.89 -3.58 -4.46
N VAL A 62 3.78 -3.12 -3.59
CA VAL A 62 5.18 -3.54 -3.64
C VAL A 62 5.32 -5.05 -3.43
N ALA A 63 4.62 -5.63 -2.45
CA ALA A 63 4.64 -7.07 -2.21
C ALA A 63 4.08 -7.87 -3.41
N GLN A 64 2.99 -7.40 -4.02
CA GLN A 64 2.41 -7.99 -5.22
C GLN A 64 3.38 -7.93 -6.41
N PHE A 65 4.09 -6.80 -6.58
CA PHE A 65 5.14 -6.66 -7.58
C PHE A 65 6.30 -7.63 -7.32
N LEU A 66 6.82 -7.70 -6.09
CA LEU A 66 7.94 -8.58 -5.76
C LEU A 66 7.60 -10.07 -5.90
N ALA A 67 6.34 -10.46 -5.72
CA ALA A 67 5.89 -11.84 -5.91
C ALA A 67 5.87 -12.27 -7.40
N ASP A 68 5.64 -11.34 -8.34
CA ASP A 68 5.64 -11.62 -9.78
C ASP A 68 6.07 -10.39 -10.61
N PRO A 69 7.34 -9.97 -10.56
CA PRO A 69 7.78 -8.68 -11.11
C PRO A 69 7.56 -8.53 -12.61
N VAL A 70 7.64 -9.66 -13.33
CA VAL A 70 7.54 -9.70 -14.80
C VAL A 70 6.09 -9.53 -15.26
N ARG A 71 5.13 -10.15 -14.55
CA ARG A 71 3.73 -10.21 -15.01
C ARG A 71 2.78 -9.32 -14.22
N PHE A 72 3.20 -8.80 -13.07
CA PHE A 72 2.36 -8.00 -12.19
C PHE A 72 1.65 -6.86 -12.94
N TRP A 73 2.40 -5.99 -13.63
CA TRP A 73 1.84 -4.84 -14.34
C TRP A 73 0.84 -5.24 -15.42
N PHE A 74 1.14 -6.29 -16.19
CA PHE A 74 0.23 -6.80 -17.21
C PHE A 74 -1.07 -7.32 -16.59
N ARG A 75 -0.98 -8.08 -15.49
CA ARG A 75 -2.15 -8.62 -14.80
C ARG A 75 -2.98 -7.53 -14.14
N TYR A 76 -2.33 -6.56 -13.50
CA TYR A 76 -2.98 -5.42 -12.88
C TYR A 76 -3.76 -4.60 -13.92
N VAL A 77 -3.12 -4.24 -15.04
CA VAL A 77 -3.76 -3.45 -16.11
C VAL A 77 -4.87 -4.24 -16.80
N ALA A 78 -4.66 -5.53 -17.07
CA ALA A 78 -5.70 -6.38 -17.65
C ALA A 78 -6.93 -6.46 -16.75
N GLU A 79 -6.73 -6.55 -15.43
CA GLU A 79 -7.82 -6.59 -14.47
C GLU A 79 -8.50 -5.23 -14.28
N LEU A 80 -7.73 -4.14 -14.29
CA LEU A 80 -8.25 -2.78 -14.31
C LEU A 80 -9.16 -2.55 -15.52
N ALA A 81 -8.73 -2.97 -16.71
CA ALA A 81 -9.54 -2.87 -17.93
C ALA A 81 -10.80 -3.75 -17.87
N ARG A 82 -10.72 -4.94 -17.27
CA ARG A 82 -11.82 -5.90 -17.19
C ARG A 82 -12.87 -5.53 -16.15
N ALA A 83 -12.46 -5.09 -14.96
CA ALA A 83 -13.33 -4.95 -13.80
C ALA A 83 -13.49 -3.48 -13.33
N GLY A 84 -12.61 -2.59 -13.77
CA GLY A 84 -12.45 -1.25 -13.22
C GLY A 84 -11.68 -1.24 -11.91
N TYR A 85 -11.29 -0.05 -11.44
CA TYR A 85 -10.41 0.14 -10.28
C TYR A 85 -10.97 -0.47 -9.00
N VAL A 86 -12.21 -0.14 -8.65
CA VAL A 86 -12.87 -0.59 -7.40
C VAL A 86 -12.98 -2.12 -7.27
N ARG A 87 -13.07 -2.83 -8.40
CA ARG A 87 -13.23 -4.29 -8.43
C ARG A 87 -11.94 -5.03 -8.78
N ASN A 88 -10.83 -4.32 -8.97
CA ASN A 88 -9.54 -4.92 -9.23
C ASN A 88 -9.09 -5.69 -7.98
N ARG A 89 -8.78 -7.00 -8.09
CA ARG A 89 -8.38 -7.81 -6.94
C ARG A 89 -7.15 -7.25 -6.23
N TYR A 90 -6.22 -6.64 -6.96
CA TYR A 90 -4.99 -6.08 -6.41
C TYR A 90 -5.30 -4.88 -5.50
N GLU A 91 -6.21 -4.01 -5.95
CA GLU A 91 -6.74 -2.88 -5.18
C GLU A 91 -7.60 -3.33 -4.01
N ARG A 92 -8.41 -4.38 -4.18
CA ARG A 92 -9.22 -4.93 -3.09
C ARG A 92 -8.37 -5.51 -1.96
N GLU A 93 -7.29 -6.19 -2.30
CA GLU A 93 -6.32 -6.68 -1.32
C GLU A 93 -5.67 -5.51 -0.59
N ALA A 94 -5.17 -4.51 -1.32
CA ALA A 94 -4.54 -3.32 -0.73
C ALA A 94 -5.50 -2.51 0.14
N ALA A 95 -6.75 -2.33 -0.30
CA ALA A 95 -7.80 -1.63 0.45
C ALA A 95 -8.23 -2.39 1.72
N ALA A 96 -8.24 -3.72 1.69
CA ALA A 96 -8.53 -4.53 2.88
C ALA A 96 -7.42 -4.35 3.95
N VAL A 97 -6.16 -4.29 3.51
CA VAL A 97 -5.02 -4.01 4.40
C VAL A 97 -5.04 -2.56 4.89
N GLU A 98 -5.40 -1.58 4.05
CA GLU A 98 -5.57 -0.19 4.49
C GLU A 98 -6.62 -0.08 5.59
N ALA A 99 -7.75 -0.77 5.46
CA ALA A 99 -8.80 -0.78 6.47
C ALA A 99 -8.32 -1.41 7.79
N ALA A 100 -7.69 -2.59 7.73
CA ALA A 100 -7.13 -3.23 8.92
C ALA A 100 -6.03 -2.38 9.59
N ALA A 101 -5.13 -1.81 8.80
CA ALA A 101 -4.09 -0.90 9.29
C ALA A 101 -4.67 0.34 9.96
N ARG A 102 -5.79 0.87 9.43
CA ARG A 102 -6.49 2.01 10.03
C ARG A 102 -7.08 1.66 11.38
N ASP A 103 -7.66 0.47 11.54
CA ASP A 103 -8.15 -0.02 12.83
C ASP A 103 -7.02 -0.26 13.85
N ILE A 104 -5.80 -0.58 13.40
CA ILE A 104 -4.64 -0.73 14.29
C ILE A 104 -4.10 0.64 14.72
N VAL A 105 -3.95 1.57 13.77
CA VAL A 105 -3.38 2.90 14.02
C VAL A 105 -4.35 3.80 14.78
N THR A 106 -5.65 3.61 14.59
CA THR A 106 -6.70 4.37 15.26
C THR A 106 -7.82 3.41 15.66
N PRO A 107 -7.65 2.69 16.78
CA PRO A 107 -8.60 1.67 17.18
C PRO A 107 -9.98 2.28 17.47
N PRO A 108 -11.06 1.58 17.07
CA PRO A 108 -12.40 2.00 17.43
C PRO A 108 -12.57 1.99 18.96
N PRO A 109 -13.42 2.85 19.51
CA PRO A 109 -13.65 2.91 20.96
C PRO A 109 -14.05 1.52 21.49
N GLY A 110 -13.36 1.06 22.55
CA GLY A 110 -13.63 -0.21 23.21
C GLY A 110 -12.70 -1.38 22.85
N ARG A 111 -11.70 -1.17 21.99
CA ARG A 111 -10.55 -2.08 21.83
C ARG A 111 -9.29 -1.39 22.35
N SER A 112 -8.81 -1.78 23.53
CA SER A 112 -7.52 -1.35 24.09
C SER A 112 -6.90 -2.50 24.87
#